data_AF-A0AAV1IH83-F1
#
_entry.id   AF-A0AAV1IH83-F1
#
_cell.length_a   1.000
_cell.length_b   1.000
_cell.length_c   1.000
_cell.angle_alpha   90.00
_cell.angle_beta   90.00
_cell.angle_gamma   90.00
#
_symmetry.space_group_name_H-M   'P 1'
#
loop_
_entity.id
_entity.type
_entity.pdbx_description
1 polymer ?
#
loop_
_entity_poly.entity_id
_entity_poly.type
_entity_poly.pdbx_seq_one_letter_code
_entity_poly.pdbx_strand_id
1 'polypeptide(L)'
;MSGRIAGHRRLLQRLQSAYELHCTAAAVPGVACSGEALSRSKAVASTSGCDTRSSHQGCSWSSRSAPSRLFTSSASVRADADRPISRTLQAKKQYRQQQKGRPPPPPRPASPAMVPSAPAENTRLAWDDPQEEEGELMTTERSITELEESDLLQYFSVDPQALPEAFPEHSSLAALDMLPKSGCKGLQEEIEATGQKYVMYRPIIRSLIEAVEQQEVRQLLLDGMPGAGKSVALSLLAQWARRKGWVVLYVANAEVLTDGGFYSQNEAADGWDTPQSAQYILHNLLASHRDALEKLRTKDGSRSLAEVASEGLESSVHAVSVDAALAVIEALEAQSEVPVMIAVDRYNALYTDSQYGQTMSVHKRRLVPASELRLARALRVLERPAPALGLHVAAPARHDRISQRIAMTLNPDCTVVEVPRFAPVEWGNALDWYDATALLDQSDMDALLTYMMCQGNARELRQTADGLTFQHSTVQYHDRR
;
A
#
# COMPACT_ATOMS: atom_id res chain seq x y z
N MET A 1 22.36 -23.12 -18.34
CA MET A 1 21.51 -22.26 -17.49
C MET A 1 21.19 -22.97 -16.16
N SER A 2 20.79 -24.24 -16.15
CA SER A 2 20.34 -24.96 -14.93
C SER A 2 21.35 -25.19 -13.80
N GLY A 3 22.65 -25.40 -14.07
CA GLY A 3 23.64 -25.55 -12.99
C GLY A 3 23.81 -24.29 -12.12
N ARG A 4 23.44 -23.11 -12.63
CA ARG A 4 23.63 -21.81 -11.96
C ARG A 4 22.51 -21.46 -10.98
N ILE A 5 21.27 -21.81 -11.32
CA ILE A 5 20.07 -21.69 -10.47
C ILE A 5 20.29 -22.43 -9.14
N ALA A 6 20.83 -23.65 -9.18
CA ALA A 6 21.11 -24.46 -8.00
C ALA A 6 22.27 -23.89 -7.13
N GLY A 7 23.17 -23.09 -7.70
CA GLY A 7 24.31 -22.48 -7.02
C GLY A 7 23.90 -21.31 -6.11
N HIS A 8 23.06 -20.39 -6.63
CA HIS A 8 22.57 -19.24 -5.85
C HIS A 8 21.74 -19.67 -4.66
N ARG A 9 20.86 -20.66 -4.84
CA ARG A 9 20.05 -21.20 -3.73
C ARG A 9 20.88 -21.77 -2.61
N ARG A 10 21.93 -22.54 -2.94
CA ARG A 10 22.84 -23.09 -1.92
C ARG A 10 23.63 -22.00 -1.20
N LEU A 11 24.07 -20.95 -1.90
CA LEU A 11 24.76 -19.82 -1.27
C LEU A 11 23.83 -19.04 -0.34
N LEU A 12 22.61 -18.73 -0.79
CA LEU A 12 21.62 -17.97 -0.01
C LEU A 12 21.06 -18.79 1.16
N GLN A 13 20.85 -20.10 0.99
CA GLN A 13 20.49 -21.02 2.09
C GLN A 13 21.61 -21.12 3.13
N ARG A 14 22.88 -21.17 2.71
CA ARG A 14 24.02 -21.15 3.64
C ARG A 14 24.10 -19.83 4.40
N LEU A 15 23.85 -18.70 3.74
CA LEU A 15 23.82 -17.39 4.39
C LEU A 15 22.64 -17.26 5.36
N GLN A 16 21.47 -17.75 4.99
CA GLN A 16 20.32 -17.78 5.88
C GLN A 16 20.59 -18.67 7.10
N SER A 17 21.14 -19.87 6.89
CA SER A 17 21.56 -20.76 7.99
C SER A 17 22.61 -20.09 8.89
N ALA A 18 23.58 -19.38 8.29
CA ALA A 18 24.60 -18.64 9.04
C ALA A 18 24.00 -17.46 9.83
N TYR A 19 23.03 -16.75 9.26
CA TYR A 19 22.31 -15.66 9.91
C TYR A 19 21.46 -16.17 11.09
N GLU A 20 20.69 -17.25 10.90
CA GLU A 20 19.89 -17.89 11.95
C GLU A 20 20.80 -18.41 13.09
N LEU A 21 21.94 -19.01 12.77
CA LEU A 21 22.96 -19.39 13.75
C LEU A 21 23.54 -18.18 14.52
N HIS A 22 23.71 -17.04 13.86
CA HIS A 22 24.24 -15.84 14.50
C HIS A 22 23.21 -15.13 15.38
N CYS A 23 21.94 -15.08 14.95
CA CYS A 23 20.84 -14.52 15.74
C CYS A 23 20.50 -15.38 16.97
N THR A 24 20.55 -16.71 16.84
CA THR A 24 20.38 -17.63 17.97
C THR A 24 21.56 -17.58 18.95
N ALA A 25 22.79 -17.38 18.45
CA ALA A 25 23.96 -17.16 19.31
C ALA A 25 23.98 -15.78 20.01
N ALA A 26 23.32 -14.77 19.44
CA ALA A 26 23.19 -13.44 20.02
C ALA A 26 22.05 -13.32 21.05
N ALA A 27 21.17 -14.34 21.15
CA ALA A 27 20.15 -14.41 22.19
C ALA A 27 20.80 -14.76 23.54
N VAL A 28 21.06 -13.73 24.35
CA VAL A 28 21.49 -13.89 25.75
C VAL A 28 20.41 -14.66 26.53
N PRO A 29 20.73 -15.79 27.19
CA PRO A 29 19.75 -16.52 27.97
C PRO A 29 19.48 -15.78 29.28
N GLY A 30 18.31 -15.16 29.42
CA GLY A 30 17.89 -14.66 30.72
C GLY A 30 16.83 -13.56 30.75
N VAL A 31 15.64 -13.79 30.22
CA VAL A 31 14.39 -13.24 30.79
C VAL A 31 13.26 -14.24 30.55
N ALA A 32 12.99 -15.08 31.54
CA ALA A 32 11.73 -15.82 31.61
C ALA A 32 10.65 -14.86 32.12
N CYS A 33 9.70 -14.48 31.26
CA CYS A 33 8.47 -13.83 31.70
C CYS A 33 7.43 -14.91 32.00
N SER A 34 7.36 -15.31 33.27
CA SER A 34 6.24 -16.04 33.84
C SER A 34 5.00 -15.15 33.82
N GLY A 35 3.92 -15.64 33.20
CA GLY A 35 2.59 -15.09 33.41
C GLY A 35 2.13 -15.32 34.84
N GLU A 36 1.49 -14.33 35.44
CA GLU A 36 0.58 -14.54 36.55
C GLU A 36 -0.51 -13.46 36.53
N ALA A 37 -1.75 -13.95 36.43
CA ALA A 37 -2.97 -13.20 36.59
C ALA A 37 -3.09 -12.69 38.03
N LEU A 38 -3.53 -11.45 38.21
CA LEU A 38 -4.07 -11.00 39.48
C LEU A 38 -5.23 -10.04 39.27
N SER A 39 -6.41 -10.64 39.44
CA SER A 39 -7.64 -9.98 39.82
C SER A 39 -7.42 -9.16 41.10
N ARG A 40 -7.92 -7.92 41.12
CA ARG A 40 -8.41 -7.28 42.35
C ARG A 40 -9.32 -6.11 42.02
N SER A 41 -10.60 -6.37 42.28
CA SER A 41 -11.66 -5.46 42.66
C SER A 41 -11.21 -4.27 43.50
N LYS A 42 -11.74 -3.07 43.18
CA LYS A 42 -12.16 -2.09 44.19
C LYS A 42 -13.32 -1.27 43.66
N ALA A 43 -14.48 -1.49 44.28
CA ALA A 43 -15.61 -0.59 44.27
C ALA A 43 -15.30 0.62 45.16
N VAL A 44 -15.65 1.82 44.71
CA VAL A 44 -16.02 2.95 45.57
C VAL A 44 -17.24 3.61 44.91
N ALA A 45 -18.33 3.65 45.67
CA ALA A 45 -19.58 4.30 45.34
C ALA A 45 -19.58 5.77 45.78
N SER A 46 -20.67 6.45 45.38
CA SER A 46 -21.29 7.65 45.96
C SER A 46 -21.05 8.95 45.18
N THR A 47 -22.04 9.36 44.36
CA THR A 47 -23.24 10.19 44.65
C THR A 47 -22.99 11.67 44.38
N SER A 48 -23.71 12.24 43.42
CA SER A 48 -24.67 13.33 43.66
C SER A 48 -25.25 13.82 42.34
N GLY A 49 -26.57 13.83 42.24
CA GLY A 49 -27.30 14.54 41.20
C GLY A 49 -27.56 15.98 41.63
N CYS A 50 -27.82 16.85 40.65
CA CYS A 50 -28.76 17.96 40.82
C CYS A 50 -29.22 18.49 39.45
N ASP A 51 -30.49 18.23 39.21
CA ASP A 51 -31.52 18.98 38.50
C ASP A 51 -31.30 20.42 37.98
N THR A 52 -32.01 20.64 36.86
CA THR A 52 -32.88 21.79 36.48
C THR A 52 -32.41 22.96 35.60
N ARG A 53 -33.24 23.17 34.56
CA ARG A 53 -33.71 24.45 33.95
C ARG A 53 -32.68 25.28 33.17
N SER A 54 -32.99 26.03 32.12
CA SER A 54 -34.22 26.35 31.37
C SER A 54 -33.82 27.28 30.20
N SER A 55 -34.53 27.18 29.08
CA SER A 55 -34.95 28.27 28.18
C SER A 55 -34.05 29.49 27.87
N HIS A 56 -33.77 29.71 26.58
CA HIS A 56 -34.00 30.96 25.84
C HIS A 56 -33.91 30.64 24.33
N GLN A 57 -34.96 30.79 23.52
CA GLN A 57 -35.29 32.01 22.75
C GLN A 57 -34.02 32.67 22.17
N GLY A 58 -33.78 32.80 20.89
CA GLY A 58 -34.65 32.94 19.72
C GLY A 58 -34.04 34.07 18.90
N CYS A 59 -33.71 33.86 17.63
CA CYS A 59 -33.48 34.97 16.69
C CYS A 59 -33.65 34.47 15.26
N SER A 60 -34.86 34.68 14.77
CA SER A 60 -35.24 34.70 13.36
C SER A 60 -34.60 35.89 12.65
N TRP A 61 -33.88 35.66 11.54
CA TRP A 61 -33.73 36.68 10.50
C TRP A 61 -34.19 36.07 9.17
N SER A 62 -35.35 36.53 8.73
CA SER A 62 -35.96 36.27 7.44
C SER A 62 -35.36 37.17 6.36
N SER A 63 -35.20 36.57 5.18
CA SER A 63 -35.42 37.16 3.85
C SER A 63 -34.57 38.36 3.41
N ARG A 64 -33.84 38.17 2.31
CA ARG A 64 -34.12 38.93 1.07
C ARG A 64 -33.58 38.19 -0.15
N SER A 65 -34.47 38.11 -1.12
CA SER A 65 -34.36 37.53 -2.44
C SER A 65 -33.82 38.52 -3.49
N ALA A 66 -33.26 37.93 -4.56
CA ALA A 66 -33.23 38.39 -5.95
C ALA A 66 -32.05 39.29 -6.41
N PRO A 67 -31.81 39.42 -7.74
CA PRO A 67 -31.45 38.33 -8.66
C PRO A 67 -30.29 38.71 -9.62
N SER A 68 -29.81 37.69 -10.35
CA SER A 68 -29.23 37.68 -11.71
C SER A 68 -28.42 38.88 -12.24
N ARG A 69 -27.21 38.58 -12.76
CA ARG A 69 -26.70 39.16 -14.02
C ARG A 69 -25.59 38.30 -14.63
N LEU A 70 -25.88 37.83 -15.85
CA LEU A 70 -24.93 37.34 -16.84
C LEU A 70 -23.94 38.46 -17.18
N PHE A 71 -22.66 38.15 -17.21
CA PHE A 71 -21.68 38.91 -17.98
C PHE A 71 -20.66 37.96 -18.61
N THR A 72 -20.81 37.78 -19.91
CA THR A 72 -19.77 37.37 -20.84
C THR A 72 -18.80 38.53 -21.01
N SER A 73 -17.50 38.33 -20.77
CA SER A 73 -16.48 39.11 -21.47
C SER A 73 -15.22 38.30 -21.69
N SER A 74 -14.97 38.02 -22.96
CA SER A 74 -13.66 37.76 -23.53
C SER A 74 -12.66 38.85 -23.15
N ALA A 75 -11.52 38.46 -22.59
CA ALA A 75 -10.34 39.32 -22.51
C ALA A 75 -9.07 38.47 -22.64
N SER A 76 -8.44 38.60 -23.80
CA SER A 76 -7.05 38.21 -24.07
C SER A 76 -6.11 38.95 -23.12
N VAL A 77 -5.25 38.22 -22.41
CA VAL A 77 -4.13 38.80 -21.66
C VAL A 77 -2.82 38.28 -22.24
N ARG A 78 -2.04 39.24 -22.75
CA ARG A 78 -0.67 39.11 -23.23
C ARG A 78 0.29 38.87 -22.07
N ALA A 79 1.45 38.34 -22.44
CA ALA A 79 2.63 38.06 -21.64
C ALA A 79 3.02 39.17 -20.65
N ASP A 80 3.41 38.75 -19.44
CA ASP A 80 4.30 39.50 -18.54
C ASP A 80 5.32 38.52 -17.95
N ALA A 81 6.45 38.41 -18.65
CA ALA A 81 7.67 37.78 -18.16
C ALA A 81 8.60 38.90 -17.70
N ASP A 82 8.53 39.26 -16.42
CA ASP A 82 9.62 39.99 -15.73
C ASP A 82 9.40 40.04 -14.21
N ARG A 83 10.06 39.12 -13.48
CA ARG A 83 10.37 39.31 -12.05
C ARG A 83 11.80 38.83 -11.74
N PRO A 84 12.58 39.55 -10.92
CA PRO A 84 14.05 39.45 -10.92
C PRO A 84 14.63 38.41 -9.95
N ILE A 85 15.62 37.65 -10.46
CA ILE A 85 16.44 36.63 -9.78
C ILE A 85 17.56 37.28 -8.92
N SER A 86 17.24 38.29 -8.09
CA SER A 86 18.28 39.07 -7.40
C SER A 86 18.56 38.66 -5.94
N ARG A 87 17.67 37.91 -5.28
CA ARG A 87 17.83 37.61 -3.84
C ARG A 87 18.70 36.39 -3.51
N THR A 88 18.81 35.40 -4.40
CA THR A 88 19.58 34.17 -4.16
C THR A 88 21.09 34.32 -4.40
N LEU A 89 21.52 35.29 -5.22
CA LEU A 89 22.93 35.56 -5.49
C LEU A 89 23.61 36.37 -4.38
N GLN A 90 22.87 37.22 -3.66
CA GLN A 90 23.42 37.97 -2.52
C GLN A 90 23.66 37.06 -1.30
N ALA A 91 22.79 36.08 -1.04
CA ALA A 91 22.96 35.12 0.05
C ALA A 91 24.21 34.21 -0.12
N LYS A 92 24.51 33.78 -1.35
CA LYS A 92 25.71 32.96 -1.64
C LYS A 92 27.03 33.75 -1.51
N LYS A 93 27.04 35.06 -1.78
CA LYS A 93 28.22 35.90 -1.61
C LYS A 93 28.54 36.16 -0.13
N GLN A 94 27.53 36.36 0.72
CA GLN A 94 27.72 36.54 2.17
C GLN A 94 28.26 35.26 2.84
N TYR A 95 27.77 34.08 2.45
CA TYR A 95 28.27 32.81 3.01
C TYR A 95 29.74 32.54 2.64
N ARG A 96 30.16 32.87 1.41
CA ARG A 96 31.58 32.72 0.98
C ARG A 96 32.53 33.70 1.67
N GLN A 97 32.07 34.88 2.08
CA GLN A 97 32.90 35.82 2.85
C GLN A 97 33.08 35.35 4.31
N GLN A 98 32.08 34.70 4.91
CA GLN A 98 32.18 34.20 6.29
C GLN A 98 33.14 33.00 6.45
N GLN A 99 33.46 32.28 5.36
CA GLN A 99 34.37 31.12 5.42
C GLN A 99 35.85 31.46 5.26
N LYS A 100 36.22 32.69 4.86
CA LYS A 100 37.63 33.07 4.61
C LYS A 100 38.48 33.35 5.86
N GLY A 101 37.94 33.14 7.07
CA GLY A 101 38.64 33.45 8.32
C GLY A 101 38.72 32.31 9.35
N ARG A 102 38.33 31.08 9.02
CA ARG A 102 38.43 29.96 9.97
C ARG A 102 39.83 29.31 9.91
N PRO A 103 40.53 29.15 11.05
CA PRO A 103 41.76 28.37 11.09
C PRO A 103 41.48 26.89 10.81
N PRO A 104 42.45 26.16 10.21
CA PRO A 104 42.30 24.74 9.94
C PRO A 104 42.19 23.93 11.25
N PRO A 105 41.44 22.81 11.25
CA PRO A 105 41.34 21.94 12.41
C PRO A 105 42.71 21.30 12.73
N PRO A 106 42.99 21.00 14.01
CA PRO A 106 44.24 20.36 14.39
C PRO A 106 44.36 18.94 13.80
N PRO A 107 45.59 18.47 13.54
CA PRO A 107 45.83 17.14 13.00
C PRO A 107 45.38 16.05 13.98
N ARG A 108 44.77 14.98 13.43
CA ARG A 108 44.36 13.81 14.21
C ARG A 108 45.59 13.06 14.76
N PRO A 109 45.53 12.51 15.99
CA PRO A 109 46.59 11.67 16.51
C PRO A 109 46.72 10.38 15.69
N ALA A 110 47.97 9.94 15.50
CA ALA A 110 48.31 8.74 14.74
C ALA A 110 47.75 7.47 15.41
N SER A 111 47.13 6.61 14.61
CA SER A 111 46.67 5.30 15.04
C SER A 111 47.85 4.39 15.42
N PRO A 112 47.71 3.54 16.45
CA PRO A 112 48.76 2.61 16.85
C PRO A 112 49.01 1.54 15.79
N ALA A 113 50.29 1.17 15.64
CA ALA A 113 50.77 0.18 14.68
C ALA A 113 50.19 -1.22 14.96
N MET A 114 49.66 -1.87 13.92
CA MET A 114 49.23 -3.26 13.94
C MET A 114 50.43 -4.20 14.07
N VAL A 115 50.31 -5.18 14.97
CA VAL A 115 51.21 -6.32 15.13
C VAL A 115 50.93 -7.33 14.01
N PRO A 116 51.94 -7.90 13.34
CA PRO A 116 51.73 -8.90 12.28
C PRO A 116 51.34 -10.25 12.89
N SER A 117 50.16 -10.76 12.52
CA SER A 117 49.73 -12.13 12.78
C SER A 117 50.27 -13.09 11.72
N ALA A 118 50.63 -14.31 12.16
CA ALA A 118 51.20 -15.40 11.38
C ALA A 118 50.34 -15.83 10.16
N PRO A 119 50.95 -16.44 9.13
CA PRO A 119 50.24 -16.83 7.90
C PRO A 119 49.32 -18.03 8.17
N ALA A 120 48.02 -17.84 7.95
CA ALA A 120 47.05 -18.92 7.90
C ALA A 120 47.21 -19.70 6.58
N GLU A 121 47.34 -21.01 6.68
CA GLU A 121 47.34 -21.93 5.54
C GLU A 121 46.03 -21.80 4.75
N ASN A 122 46.17 -21.47 3.48
CA ASN A 122 45.07 -21.24 2.56
C ASN A 122 44.57 -22.60 2.04
N THR A 123 43.75 -23.29 2.83
CA THR A 123 43.05 -24.49 2.38
C THR A 123 41.96 -24.06 1.39
N ARG A 124 42.27 -24.12 0.09
CA ARG A 124 41.26 -24.00 -0.97
C ARG A 124 40.26 -25.13 -0.80
N LEU A 125 39.10 -24.82 -0.23
CA LEU A 125 37.90 -25.66 -0.30
C LEU A 125 37.62 -25.94 -1.78
N ALA A 126 37.84 -27.18 -2.19
CA ALA A 126 37.50 -27.66 -3.52
C ALA A 126 35.98 -27.49 -3.70
N TRP A 127 35.60 -26.72 -4.71
CA TRP A 127 34.23 -26.62 -5.18
C TRP A 127 34.01 -27.84 -6.07
N ASP A 128 33.41 -28.90 -5.51
CA ASP A 128 32.98 -30.03 -6.33
C ASP A 128 31.90 -29.54 -7.31
N ASP A 129 32.18 -29.66 -8.61
CA ASP A 129 31.25 -29.33 -9.70
C ASP A 129 30.01 -30.24 -9.59
N PRO A 130 28.82 -29.69 -9.27
CA PRO A 130 27.63 -30.51 -9.14
C PRO A 130 27.13 -30.97 -10.51
N GLN A 131 26.68 -32.22 -10.59
CA GLN A 131 25.99 -32.72 -11.77
C GLN A 131 24.74 -31.87 -12.08
N GLU A 132 24.64 -31.43 -13.33
CA GLU A 132 23.64 -30.51 -13.86
C GLU A 132 22.30 -31.23 -14.09
N GLU A 133 21.35 -31.12 -13.15
CA GLU A 133 19.94 -31.43 -13.44
C GLU A 133 19.25 -30.17 -13.99
N GLU A 134 18.57 -30.31 -15.13
CA GLU A 134 17.83 -29.22 -15.76
C GLU A 134 16.66 -28.78 -14.88
N GLY A 135 16.81 -27.67 -14.15
CA GLY A 135 15.74 -27.13 -13.29
C GLY A 135 14.62 -26.53 -14.14
N GLU A 136 13.45 -27.15 -14.08
CA GLU A 136 12.20 -26.66 -14.65
C GLU A 136 11.83 -25.28 -14.04
N LEU A 137 11.29 -24.39 -14.86
CA LEU A 137 10.78 -23.08 -14.43
C LEU A 137 9.84 -23.26 -13.23
N MET A 138 10.05 -22.47 -12.18
CA MET A 138 9.32 -22.57 -10.90
C MET A 138 7.92 -21.97 -11.01
N THR A 139 7.11 -22.45 -11.94
CA THR A 139 5.73 -22.02 -12.14
C THR A 139 4.76 -23.13 -11.76
N THR A 140 3.61 -22.73 -11.23
CA THR A 140 2.47 -23.64 -11.01
C THR A 140 1.25 -23.12 -11.75
N GLU A 141 0.48 -24.04 -12.35
CA GLU A 141 -0.80 -23.74 -13.00
C GLU A 141 -1.97 -23.68 -11.99
N ARG A 142 -1.71 -24.02 -10.72
CA ARG A 142 -2.71 -24.03 -9.65
C ARG A 142 -3.24 -22.62 -9.39
N SER A 143 -4.53 -22.55 -9.08
CA SER A 143 -5.15 -21.30 -8.61
C SER A 143 -4.77 -21.00 -7.17
N ILE A 144 -4.86 -19.73 -6.75
CA ILE A 144 -4.50 -19.31 -5.38
C ILE A 144 -5.23 -20.09 -4.26
N THR A 145 -6.40 -20.66 -4.55
CA THR A 145 -7.17 -21.48 -3.60
C THR A 145 -6.69 -22.92 -3.48
N GLU A 146 -5.86 -23.37 -4.42
CA GLU A 146 -5.29 -24.72 -4.51
C GLU A 146 -3.80 -24.75 -4.16
N LEU A 147 -3.19 -23.59 -3.86
CA LEU A 147 -1.78 -23.50 -3.50
C LEU A 147 -1.54 -24.05 -2.10
N GLU A 148 -0.55 -24.93 -1.99
CA GLU A 148 -0.17 -25.63 -0.77
C GLU A 148 1.24 -25.23 -0.30
N GLU A 149 1.72 -25.82 0.79
CA GLU A 149 3.08 -25.62 1.28
C GLU A 149 4.16 -25.91 0.23
N SER A 150 3.95 -26.92 -0.59
CA SER A 150 4.86 -27.31 -1.67
C SER A 150 4.97 -26.28 -2.78
N ASP A 151 3.97 -25.41 -2.92
CA ASP A 151 3.94 -24.35 -3.93
C ASP A 151 4.62 -23.07 -3.44
N LEU A 152 5.10 -23.02 -2.19
CA LEU A 152 5.81 -21.86 -1.66
C LEU A 152 6.99 -21.50 -2.55
N LEU A 153 7.13 -20.19 -2.78
CA LEU A 153 8.16 -19.56 -3.60
C LEU A 153 8.06 -19.86 -5.11
N GLN A 154 7.03 -20.59 -5.55
CA GLN A 154 6.71 -20.75 -6.97
C GLN A 154 5.91 -19.55 -7.48
N TYR A 155 6.01 -19.29 -8.77
CA TYR A 155 5.23 -18.28 -9.45
C TYR A 155 3.92 -18.88 -9.95
N PHE A 156 2.81 -18.18 -9.74
CA PHE A 156 1.50 -18.59 -10.24
C PHE A 156 0.83 -17.45 -10.99
N SER A 157 -0.09 -17.81 -11.89
CA SER A 157 -0.79 -16.85 -12.74
C SER A 157 -1.85 -16.06 -11.95
N VAL A 158 -1.81 -14.74 -12.08
CA VAL A 158 -2.82 -13.82 -11.55
C VAL A 158 -3.89 -13.63 -12.60
N ASP A 159 -5.14 -13.92 -12.24
CA ASP A 159 -6.30 -13.72 -13.12
C ASP A 159 -6.78 -12.26 -13.06
N PRO A 160 -6.65 -11.47 -14.15
CA PRO A 160 -7.12 -10.09 -14.18
C PRO A 160 -8.64 -9.97 -14.06
N GLN A 161 -9.40 -10.99 -14.48
CA GLN A 161 -10.86 -10.97 -14.36
C GLN A 161 -11.29 -11.13 -12.90
N ALA A 162 -10.48 -11.79 -12.07
CA ALA A 162 -10.76 -11.92 -10.65
C ALA A 162 -10.46 -10.63 -9.88
N LEU A 163 -9.60 -9.74 -10.39
CA LEU A 163 -9.20 -8.48 -9.75
C LEU A 163 -9.15 -7.31 -10.74
N PRO A 164 -10.25 -7.00 -11.42
CA PRO A 164 -10.18 -6.07 -12.55
C PRO A 164 -9.70 -4.67 -12.11
N GLU A 165 -10.09 -4.21 -10.91
CA GLU A 165 -9.64 -2.95 -10.31
C GLU A 165 -8.14 -2.87 -9.95
N ALA A 166 -7.44 -4.00 -9.89
CA ALA A 166 -5.99 -4.02 -9.68
C ALA A 166 -5.23 -3.56 -10.94
N PHE A 167 -5.89 -3.53 -12.10
CA PHE A 167 -5.31 -3.21 -13.39
C PHE A 167 -5.90 -1.91 -13.97
N PRO A 168 -5.09 -1.14 -14.72
CA PRO A 168 -5.51 0.18 -15.20
C PRO A 168 -6.59 0.08 -16.30
N GLU A 169 -6.68 -1.02 -17.06
CA GLU A 169 -7.62 -1.15 -18.17
C GLU A 169 -9.08 -1.12 -17.70
N HIS A 170 -9.34 -1.58 -16.47
CA HIS A 170 -10.69 -1.63 -15.92
C HIS A 170 -11.23 -0.25 -15.53
N SER A 171 -10.36 0.72 -15.27
CA SER A 171 -10.76 2.08 -14.86
C SER A 171 -10.99 3.02 -16.06
N SER A 172 -11.09 2.50 -17.28
CA SER A 172 -11.18 3.26 -18.54
C SER A 172 -12.56 3.87 -18.85
N LEU A 173 -13.46 3.93 -17.88
CA LEU A 173 -14.70 4.67 -18.04
C LEU A 173 -14.39 6.17 -18.20
N ALA A 174 -14.93 6.80 -19.25
CA ALA A 174 -14.75 8.24 -19.48
C ALA A 174 -15.18 9.12 -18.29
N ALA A 175 -16.13 8.64 -17.46
CA ALA A 175 -16.55 9.31 -16.23
C ALA A 175 -15.48 9.32 -15.12
N LEU A 176 -14.50 8.41 -15.20
CA LEU A 176 -13.44 8.19 -14.21
C LEU A 176 -12.06 8.73 -14.66
N ASP A 177 -11.94 9.27 -15.87
CA ASP A 177 -10.69 9.83 -16.42
C ASP A 177 -10.10 10.96 -15.56
N MET A 178 -10.94 11.64 -14.77
CA MET A 178 -10.54 12.72 -13.86
C MET A 178 -9.94 12.21 -12.54
N LEU A 179 -10.00 10.90 -12.27
CA LEU A 179 -9.43 10.29 -11.07
C LEU A 179 -7.96 9.91 -11.31
N PRO A 180 -7.13 9.85 -10.25
CA PRO A 180 -5.82 9.26 -10.33
C PRO A 180 -5.87 7.85 -10.91
N LYS A 181 -4.83 7.45 -11.64
CA LYS A 181 -4.70 6.07 -12.14
C LYS A 181 -4.87 5.09 -10.98
N SER A 182 -5.85 4.22 -11.11
CA SER A 182 -6.19 3.17 -10.15
C SER A 182 -5.31 1.93 -10.34
N GLY A 183 -5.24 1.11 -9.29
CA GLY A 183 -4.74 -0.25 -9.35
C GLY A 183 -3.54 -0.54 -8.47
N CYS A 184 -3.19 -1.82 -8.39
CA CYS A 184 -2.12 -2.33 -7.55
C CYS A 184 -0.78 -2.05 -8.22
N LYS A 185 -0.14 -0.94 -7.86
CA LYS A 185 1.12 -0.50 -8.50
C LYS A 185 2.22 -1.56 -8.45
N GLY A 186 2.32 -2.32 -7.34
CA GLY A 186 3.33 -3.37 -7.21
C GLY A 186 3.11 -4.53 -8.19
N LEU A 187 1.85 -4.89 -8.44
CA LEU A 187 1.48 -5.92 -9.43
C LEU A 187 1.69 -5.39 -10.86
N GLN A 188 1.29 -4.15 -11.13
CA GLN A 188 1.52 -3.51 -12.43
C GLN A 188 3.02 -3.42 -12.75
N GLU A 189 3.85 -2.97 -11.81
CA GLU A 189 5.31 -2.90 -11.97
C GLU A 189 5.93 -4.30 -12.22
N GLU A 190 5.40 -5.37 -11.62
CA GLU A 190 5.88 -6.75 -11.88
C GLU A 190 5.56 -7.22 -13.30
N ILE A 191 4.34 -6.96 -13.75
CA ILE A 191 3.84 -7.40 -15.05
C ILE A 191 4.47 -6.57 -16.18
N GLU A 192 4.63 -5.27 -15.97
CA GLU A 192 5.33 -4.39 -16.90
C GLU A 192 6.80 -4.80 -17.07
N ALA A 193 7.47 -5.19 -15.97
CA ALA A 193 8.86 -5.61 -16.01
C ALA A 193 9.04 -6.98 -16.71
N THR A 194 8.23 -7.98 -16.34
CA THR A 194 8.40 -9.35 -16.83
C THR A 194 7.65 -9.65 -18.12
N GLY A 195 6.68 -8.80 -18.50
CA GLY A 195 5.71 -9.08 -19.56
C GLY A 195 4.74 -10.21 -19.23
N GLN A 196 4.78 -10.75 -18.01
CA GLN A 196 4.04 -11.95 -17.59
C GLN A 196 3.13 -11.65 -16.41
N LYS A 197 1.95 -12.28 -16.37
CA LYS A 197 0.95 -12.10 -15.29
C LYS A 197 1.18 -13.07 -14.14
N TYR A 198 2.42 -13.21 -13.70
CA TYR A 198 2.81 -14.15 -12.66
C TYR A 198 3.32 -13.41 -11.43
N VAL A 199 3.05 -13.98 -10.25
CA VAL A 199 3.59 -13.49 -8.98
C VAL A 199 4.02 -14.66 -8.12
N MET A 200 5.03 -14.42 -7.27
CA MET A 200 5.53 -15.42 -6.34
C MET A 200 4.51 -15.69 -5.22
N TYR A 201 4.25 -16.96 -4.94
CA TYR A 201 3.50 -17.39 -3.77
C TYR A 201 4.40 -17.34 -2.52
N ARG A 202 4.33 -16.23 -1.81
CA ARG A 202 5.19 -15.96 -0.65
C ARG A 202 4.63 -16.58 0.64
N PRO A 203 5.48 -16.96 1.61
CA PRO A 203 5.03 -17.47 2.91
C PRO A 203 4.02 -16.57 3.62
N ILE A 204 4.19 -15.25 3.54
CA ILE A 204 3.25 -14.29 4.14
C ILE A 204 1.84 -14.39 3.55
N ILE A 205 1.69 -14.72 2.25
CA ILE A 205 0.36 -14.87 1.63
C ILE A 205 -0.36 -16.06 2.22
N ARG A 206 0.35 -17.18 2.37
CA ARG A 206 -0.17 -18.38 3.01
C ARG A 206 -0.60 -18.11 4.44
N SER A 207 0.27 -17.50 5.26
CA SER A 207 -0.05 -17.18 6.65
C SER A 207 -1.26 -16.25 6.78
N LEU A 208 -1.41 -15.29 5.86
CA LEU A 208 -2.60 -14.43 5.82
C LEU A 208 -3.86 -15.22 5.48
N ILE A 209 -3.81 -16.10 4.47
CA ILE A 209 -4.94 -16.96 4.09
C ILE A 209 -5.33 -17.87 5.25
N GLU A 210 -4.36 -18.55 5.89
CA GLU A 210 -4.60 -19.45 7.02
C GLU A 210 -5.25 -18.71 8.19
N ALA A 211 -4.75 -17.53 8.57
CA ALA A 211 -5.30 -16.73 9.65
C ALA A 211 -6.76 -16.28 9.37
N VAL A 212 -7.07 -15.97 8.10
CA VAL A 212 -8.42 -15.58 7.68
C VAL A 212 -9.36 -16.80 7.60
N GLU A 213 -8.91 -17.94 7.08
CA GLU A 213 -9.70 -19.18 7.03
C GLU A 213 -10.05 -19.70 8.42
N GLN A 214 -9.10 -19.60 9.36
CA GLN A 214 -9.29 -20.00 10.75
C GLN A 214 -10.11 -18.96 11.56
N GLN A 215 -10.48 -17.84 10.94
CA GLN A 215 -11.23 -16.73 11.56
C GLN A 215 -10.54 -16.16 12.81
N GLU A 216 -9.21 -16.27 12.91
CA GLU A 216 -8.43 -15.74 14.02
C GLU A 216 -8.39 -14.21 14.01
N VAL A 217 -8.53 -13.63 12.81
CA VAL A 217 -8.41 -12.20 12.57
C VAL A 217 -9.62 -11.68 11.79
N ARG A 218 -10.21 -10.58 12.28
CA ARG A 218 -11.33 -9.88 11.62
C ARG A 218 -10.99 -8.48 11.15
N GLN A 219 -9.83 -7.96 11.57
CA GLN A 219 -9.31 -6.66 11.17
C GLN A 219 -7.79 -6.73 11.03
N LEU A 220 -7.29 -6.43 9.84
CA LEU A 220 -5.88 -6.56 9.50
C LEU A 220 -5.33 -5.25 8.93
N LEU A 221 -4.21 -4.79 9.49
CA LEU A 221 -3.36 -3.76 8.88
C LEU A 221 -2.08 -4.43 8.39
N LEU A 222 -1.88 -4.51 7.08
CA LEU A 222 -0.65 -5.01 6.47
C LEU A 222 0.39 -3.87 6.47
N ASP A 223 1.24 -3.77 7.49
CA ASP A 223 2.32 -2.77 7.52
C ASP A 223 3.66 -3.36 7.06
N GLY A 224 4.67 -2.52 6.87
CA GLY A 224 6.01 -2.93 6.46
C GLY A 224 6.72 -1.87 5.65
N MET A 225 7.98 -2.15 5.32
CA MET A 225 8.84 -1.22 4.57
C MET A 225 8.28 -0.91 3.16
N PRO A 226 8.60 0.27 2.58
CA PRO A 226 8.29 0.54 1.17
C PRO A 226 8.87 -0.56 0.27
N GLY A 227 8.11 -1.00 -0.72
CA GLY A 227 8.55 -2.05 -1.66
C GLY A 227 8.52 -3.49 -1.14
N ALA A 228 8.09 -3.73 0.11
CA ALA A 228 8.00 -5.08 0.69
C ALA A 228 6.89 -5.98 0.11
N GLY A 229 6.00 -5.45 -0.74
CA GLY A 229 4.92 -6.23 -1.37
C GLY A 229 3.56 -6.19 -0.67
N LYS A 230 3.30 -5.20 0.21
CA LYS A 230 2.01 -5.03 0.90
C LYS A 230 0.79 -5.01 -0.04
N SER A 231 0.83 -4.15 -1.05
CA SER A 231 -0.25 -4.01 -2.04
C SER A 231 -0.49 -5.31 -2.80
N VAL A 232 0.58 -6.03 -3.14
CA VAL A 232 0.49 -7.34 -3.82
C VAL A 232 -0.15 -8.37 -2.90
N ALA A 233 0.26 -8.41 -1.63
CA ALA A 233 -0.33 -9.30 -0.64
C ALA A 233 -1.83 -9.03 -0.44
N LEU A 234 -2.21 -7.75 -0.34
CA LEU A 234 -3.60 -7.33 -0.24
C LEU A 234 -4.41 -7.75 -1.47
N SER A 235 -3.89 -7.54 -2.68
CA SER A 235 -4.57 -7.95 -3.90
C SER A 235 -4.73 -9.47 -3.99
N LEU A 236 -3.70 -10.24 -3.62
CA LEU A 236 -3.79 -11.70 -3.65
C LEU A 236 -4.79 -12.24 -2.63
N LEU A 237 -4.84 -11.66 -1.44
CA LEU A 237 -5.87 -12.00 -0.45
C LEU A 237 -7.29 -11.69 -0.99
N ALA A 238 -7.46 -10.59 -1.73
CA ALA A 238 -8.71 -10.27 -2.41
C ALA A 238 -9.08 -11.27 -3.51
N GLN A 239 -8.12 -11.70 -4.33
CA GLN A 239 -8.35 -12.72 -5.34
C GLN A 239 -8.76 -14.04 -4.71
N TRP A 240 -8.06 -14.46 -3.64
CA TRP A 240 -8.39 -15.65 -2.88
C TRP A 240 -9.81 -15.60 -2.32
N ALA A 241 -10.19 -14.49 -1.67
CA ALA A 241 -11.53 -14.33 -1.10
C ALA A 241 -12.62 -14.42 -2.17
N ARG A 242 -12.42 -13.78 -3.33
CA ARG A 242 -13.36 -13.87 -4.47
C ARG A 242 -13.51 -15.30 -4.98
N ARG A 243 -12.40 -16.04 -5.12
CA ARG A 243 -12.42 -17.45 -5.54
C ARG A 243 -13.13 -18.36 -4.53
N LYS A 244 -13.11 -18.02 -3.24
CA LYS A 244 -13.89 -18.69 -2.19
C LYS A 244 -15.38 -18.26 -2.17
N GLY A 245 -15.81 -17.37 -3.06
CA GLY A 245 -17.19 -16.91 -3.16
C GLY A 245 -17.55 -15.76 -2.20
N TRP A 246 -16.56 -15.04 -1.66
CA TRP A 246 -16.80 -13.87 -0.82
C TRP A 246 -17.17 -12.66 -1.68
N VAL A 247 -17.95 -11.74 -1.11
CA VAL A 247 -18.16 -10.42 -1.71
C VAL A 247 -17.03 -9.49 -1.28
N VAL A 248 -16.27 -8.98 -2.24
CA VAL A 248 -15.06 -8.22 -1.98
C VAL A 248 -15.18 -6.80 -2.54
N LEU A 249 -15.22 -5.83 -1.64
CA LEU A 249 -15.01 -4.42 -1.96
C LEU A 249 -13.53 -4.09 -1.83
N TYR A 250 -12.80 -4.11 -2.95
CA TYR A 250 -11.37 -3.76 -2.98
C TYR A 250 -11.14 -2.39 -3.62
N VAL A 251 -10.48 -1.52 -2.86
CA VAL A 251 -10.04 -0.19 -3.29
C VAL A 251 -8.52 -0.25 -3.46
N ALA A 252 -8.07 -0.50 -4.70
CA ALA A 252 -6.65 -0.69 -5.01
C ALA A 252 -5.79 0.59 -4.90
N ASN A 253 -6.43 1.76 -4.83
CA ASN A 253 -5.75 3.03 -4.60
C ASN A 253 -6.67 4.00 -3.86
N ALA A 254 -6.53 4.14 -2.54
CA ALA A 254 -7.36 5.07 -1.77
C ALA A 254 -7.15 6.55 -2.12
N GLU A 255 -6.09 6.94 -2.84
CA GLU A 255 -5.92 8.34 -3.29
C GLU A 255 -7.07 8.80 -4.19
N VAL A 256 -7.75 7.89 -4.92
CA VAL A 256 -8.93 8.22 -5.75
C VAL A 256 -10.10 8.78 -4.95
N LEU A 257 -10.07 8.67 -3.61
CA LEU A 257 -11.07 9.18 -2.70
C LEU A 257 -10.73 10.59 -2.19
N THR A 258 -9.50 11.04 -2.42
CA THR A 258 -8.92 12.28 -1.88
C THR A 258 -8.28 13.17 -2.94
N ASP A 259 -8.27 12.72 -4.19
CA ASP A 259 -7.63 13.37 -5.32
C ASP A 259 -8.46 13.12 -6.60
N GLY A 260 -8.50 14.11 -7.48
CA GLY A 260 -9.20 14.07 -8.76
C GLY A 260 -10.73 14.26 -8.67
N GLY A 261 -11.38 14.44 -9.81
CA GLY A 261 -12.85 14.53 -9.89
C GLY A 261 -13.49 15.81 -9.32
N PHE A 262 -14.82 15.82 -9.33
CA PHE A 262 -15.64 16.88 -8.76
C PHE A 262 -15.91 16.61 -7.28
N TYR A 263 -16.15 17.68 -6.53
CA TYR A 263 -16.56 17.59 -5.13
C TYR A 263 -17.55 18.70 -4.80
N SER A 264 -18.45 18.44 -3.87
CA SER A 264 -19.48 19.39 -3.45
C SER A 264 -19.75 19.25 -1.95
N GLN A 265 -20.01 20.38 -1.28
CA GLN A 265 -20.42 20.34 0.11
C GLN A 265 -21.86 19.83 0.20
N ASN A 266 -22.09 18.88 1.11
CA ASN A 266 -23.41 18.37 1.44
C ASN A 266 -23.82 18.96 2.80
N GLU A 267 -24.67 19.98 2.77
CA GLU A 267 -25.13 20.67 3.98
C GLU A 267 -25.98 19.78 4.89
N ALA A 268 -26.72 18.82 4.31
CA ALA A 268 -27.59 17.93 5.08
C ALA A 268 -26.80 16.88 5.88
N ALA A 269 -25.70 16.39 5.33
CA ALA A 269 -24.89 15.32 5.92
C ALA A 269 -23.58 15.80 6.58
N ASP A 270 -23.38 17.12 6.67
CA ASP A 270 -22.19 17.77 7.23
C ASP A 270 -20.87 17.15 6.76
N GLY A 271 -20.60 17.31 5.46
CA GLY A 271 -19.36 16.84 4.85
C GLY A 271 -19.28 17.14 3.36
N TRP A 272 -18.25 16.61 2.71
CA TRP A 272 -18.04 16.77 1.28
C TRP A 272 -18.29 15.46 0.54
N ASP A 273 -19.00 15.57 -0.57
CA ASP A 273 -19.31 14.49 -1.49
C ASP A 273 -18.30 14.45 -2.63
N THR A 274 -17.84 13.24 -2.96
CA THR A 274 -16.93 12.94 -4.08
C THR A 274 -17.61 11.95 -5.03
N PRO A 275 -18.51 12.43 -5.92
CA PRO A 275 -19.37 11.58 -6.75
C PRO A 275 -18.61 10.62 -7.67
N GLN A 276 -17.52 11.03 -8.32
CA GLN A 276 -16.75 10.12 -9.19
C GLN A 276 -16.05 9.01 -8.40
N SER A 277 -15.55 9.32 -7.20
CA SER A 277 -14.98 8.33 -6.29
C SER A 277 -16.03 7.29 -5.88
N ALA A 278 -17.28 7.73 -5.67
CA ALA A 278 -18.39 6.83 -5.39
C ALA A 278 -18.75 5.96 -6.60
N GLN A 279 -18.84 6.56 -7.80
CA GLN A 279 -19.08 5.84 -9.05
C GLN A 279 -17.99 4.81 -9.34
N TYR A 280 -16.72 5.12 -9.07
CA TYR A 280 -15.60 4.19 -9.18
C TYR A 280 -15.81 2.94 -8.30
N ILE A 281 -16.20 3.13 -7.03
CA ILE A 281 -16.50 2.02 -6.12
C ILE A 281 -17.67 1.18 -6.64
N LEU A 282 -18.79 1.83 -6.98
CA LEU A 282 -20.00 1.16 -7.44
C LEU A 282 -19.76 0.37 -8.73
N HIS A 283 -19.00 0.96 -9.66
CA HIS A 283 -18.60 0.31 -10.90
C HIS A 283 -17.82 -0.98 -10.65
N ASN A 284 -16.75 -0.91 -9.85
CA ASN A 284 -15.90 -2.08 -9.58
C ASN A 284 -16.66 -3.18 -8.84
N LEU A 285 -17.53 -2.80 -7.90
CA LEU A 285 -18.32 -3.75 -7.13
C LEU A 285 -19.36 -4.46 -8.03
N LEU A 286 -20.04 -3.72 -8.91
CA LEU A 286 -20.96 -4.30 -9.89
C LEU A 286 -20.24 -5.18 -10.90
N ALA A 287 -19.07 -4.78 -11.37
CA ALA A 287 -18.27 -5.56 -12.31
C ALA A 287 -17.85 -6.91 -11.71
N SER A 288 -17.51 -6.93 -10.43
CA SER A 288 -16.99 -8.14 -9.76
C SER A 288 -18.07 -9.02 -9.12
N HIS A 289 -19.19 -8.44 -8.68
CA HIS A 289 -20.13 -9.12 -7.77
C HIS A 289 -21.61 -8.92 -8.10
N ARG A 290 -22.00 -8.55 -9.33
CA ARG A 290 -23.40 -8.30 -9.71
C ARG A 290 -24.38 -9.35 -9.18
N ASP A 291 -24.16 -10.63 -9.47
CA ASP A 291 -25.07 -11.72 -9.11
C ASP A 291 -25.23 -11.89 -7.59
N ALA A 292 -24.20 -11.57 -6.81
CA ALA A 292 -24.27 -11.61 -5.35
C ALA A 292 -25.05 -10.41 -4.81
N LEU A 293 -24.81 -9.22 -5.36
CA LEU A 293 -25.49 -7.98 -4.96
C LEU A 293 -26.98 -7.96 -5.33
N GLU A 294 -27.40 -8.72 -6.35
CA GLU A 294 -28.81 -8.90 -6.70
C GLU A 294 -29.57 -9.69 -5.63
N LYS A 295 -28.89 -10.57 -4.89
CA LYS A 295 -29.49 -11.37 -3.81
C LYS A 295 -29.51 -10.60 -2.50
N LEU A 296 -28.43 -9.87 -2.22
CA LEU A 296 -28.33 -9.03 -1.03
C LEU A 296 -29.31 -7.86 -1.08
N ARG A 297 -29.73 -7.39 0.10
CA ARG A 297 -30.73 -6.33 0.27
C ARG A 297 -30.16 -5.16 1.06
N THR A 298 -30.76 -3.99 0.89
CA THR A 298 -30.51 -2.83 1.75
C THR A 298 -30.92 -3.12 3.20
N LYS A 299 -30.47 -2.28 4.15
CA LYS A 299 -30.85 -2.40 5.56
C LYS A 299 -32.37 -2.39 5.79
N ASP A 300 -33.09 -1.63 4.98
CA ASP A 300 -34.56 -1.56 5.02
C ASP A 300 -35.25 -2.75 4.34
N GLY A 301 -34.48 -3.64 3.70
CA GLY A 301 -34.98 -4.81 2.98
C GLY A 301 -35.71 -4.50 1.66
N SER A 302 -35.81 -3.22 1.27
CA SER A 302 -36.71 -2.75 0.21
C SER A 302 -36.18 -2.96 -1.21
N ARG A 303 -34.85 -2.90 -1.40
CA ARG A 303 -34.19 -2.93 -2.71
C ARG A 303 -32.99 -3.85 -2.71
N SER A 304 -32.61 -4.36 -3.88
CA SER A 304 -31.35 -5.10 -4.02
C SER A 304 -30.15 -4.16 -3.97
N LEU A 305 -28.99 -4.65 -3.52
CA LEU A 305 -27.78 -3.82 -3.54
C LEU A 305 -27.30 -3.54 -4.97
N ALA A 306 -27.57 -4.44 -5.92
CA ALA A 306 -27.28 -4.24 -7.33
C ALA A 306 -28.10 -3.08 -7.95
N GLU A 307 -29.38 -2.97 -7.60
CA GLU A 307 -30.24 -1.86 -8.03
C GLU A 307 -29.72 -0.52 -7.50
N VAL A 308 -29.46 -0.44 -6.20
CA VAL A 308 -28.95 0.79 -5.56
C VAL A 308 -27.59 1.20 -6.16
N ALA A 309 -26.69 0.24 -6.37
CA ALA A 309 -25.42 0.50 -7.00
C ALA A 309 -25.55 0.98 -8.45
N SER A 310 -26.46 0.38 -9.23
CA SER A 310 -26.68 0.77 -10.63
C SER A 310 -27.31 2.17 -10.73
N GLU A 311 -28.29 2.48 -9.88
CA GLU A 311 -28.89 3.81 -9.77
C GLU A 311 -27.84 4.87 -9.40
N GLY A 312 -26.98 4.58 -8.42
CA GLY A 312 -25.90 5.48 -8.02
C GLY A 312 -24.86 5.71 -9.12
N LEU A 313 -24.58 4.69 -9.94
CA LEU A 313 -23.64 4.77 -11.06
C LEU A 313 -24.20 5.60 -12.23
N GLU A 314 -25.49 5.45 -12.54
CA GLU A 314 -26.16 6.13 -13.65
C GLU A 314 -26.68 7.53 -13.30
N SER A 315 -26.79 7.84 -12.01
CA SER A 315 -27.28 9.14 -11.53
C SER A 315 -26.38 10.30 -11.97
N SER A 316 -27.01 11.34 -12.51
CA SER A 316 -26.39 12.65 -12.75
C SER A 316 -26.34 13.53 -11.49
N VAL A 317 -27.10 13.17 -10.46
CA VAL A 317 -27.15 13.89 -9.19
C VAL A 317 -26.05 13.39 -8.27
N HIS A 318 -25.06 14.25 -8.01
CA HIS A 318 -23.84 13.90 -7.27
C HIS A 318 -24.09 13.28 -5.88
N ALA A 319 -25.05 13.81 -5.11
CA ALA A 319 -25.36 13.30 -3.78
C ALA A 319 -25.86 11.84 -3.84
N VAL A 320 -26.67 11.48 -4.84
CA VAL A 320 -27.24 10.14 -4.99
C VAL A 320 -26.15 9.09 -5.20
N SER A 321 -25.11 9.39 -5.99
CA SER A 321 -23.99 8.46 -6.20
C SER A 321 -23.24 8.17 -4.90
N VAL A 322 -22.99 9.21 -4.09
CA VAL A 322 -22.29 9.06 -2.80
C VAL A 322 -23.18 8.33 -1.78
N ASP A 323 -24.45 8.71 -1.68
CA ASP A 323 -25.39 8.08 -0.76
C ASP A 323 -25.61 6.59 -1.11
N ALA A 324 -25.67 6.24 -2.39
CA ALA A 324 -25.74 4.86 -2.85
C ALA A 324 -24.49 4.06 -2.45
N ALA A 325 -23.29 4.60 -2.66
CA ALA A 325 -22.05 3.92 -2.25
C ALA A 325 -21.98 3.72 -0.73
N LEU A 326 -22.36 4.73 0.06
CA LEU A 326 -22.42 4.63 1.51
C LEU A 326 -23.44 3.58 1.96
N ALA A 327 -24.65 3.58 1.40
CA ALA A 327 -25.69 2.60 1.73
C ALA A 327 -25.27 1.16 1.39
N VAL A 328 -24.57 0.96 0.27
CA VAL A 328 -24.03 -0.35 -0.11
C VAL A 328 -22.95 -0.81 0.87
N ILE A 329 -21.98 0.06 1.23
CA ILE A 329 -20.95 -0.27 2.23
C ILE A 329 -21.61 -0.66 3.56
N GLU A 330 -22.56 0.14 4.02
CA GLU A 330 -23.25 -0.08 5.30
C GLU A 330 -24.06 -1.39 5.31
N ALA A 331 -24.67 -1.77 4.18
CA ALA A 331 -25.40 -3.01 4.04
C ALA A 331 -24.46 -4.22 3.97
N LEU A 332 -23.35 -4.13 3.25
CA LEU A 332 -22.32 -5.17 3.19
C LEU A 332 -21.72 -5.46 4.57
N GLU A 333 -21.51 -4.43 5.38
CA GLU A 333 -21.00 -4.56 6.75
C GLU A 333 -22.03 -5.19 7.70
N ALA A 334 -23.31 -4.93 7.50
CA ALA A 334 -24.38 -5.38 8.40
C ALA A 334 -24.92 -6.78 8.09
N GLN A 335 -24.86 -7.21 6.83
CA GLN A 335 -25.40 -8.51 6.43
C GLN A 335 -24.55 -9.68 6.96
N SER A 336 -25.18 -10.85 7.10
CA SER A 336 -24.56 -12.07 7.62
C SER A 336 -24.82 -13.31 6.74
N GLU A 337 -25.23 -13.11 5.50
CA GLU A 337 -25.57 -14.19 4.56
C GLU A 337 -24.33 -14.71 3.83
N VAL A 338 -23.45 -13.80 3.42
CA VAL A 338 -22.24 -14.11 2.65
C VAL A 338 -21.04 -13.43 3.31
N PRO A 339 -19.87 -14.09 3.39
CA PRO A 339 -18.66 -13.42 3.86
C PRO A 339 -18.29 -12.20 3.02
N VAL A 340 -18.01 -11.09 3.70
CA VAL A 340 -17.61 -9.82 3.08
C VAL A 340 -16.17 -9.49 3.42
N MET A 341 -15.40 -9.05 2.43
CA MET A 341 -14.11 -8.42 2.66
C MET A 341 -14.11 -7.00 2.15
N ILE A 342 -13.73 -6.04 3.01
CA ILE A 342 -13.43 -4.68 2.57
C ILE A 342 -11.93 -4.47 2.66
N ALA A 343 -11.31 -4.33 1.49
CA ALA A 343 -9.87 -4.22 1.31
C ALA A 343 -9.50 -2.81 0.81
N VAL A 344 -8.62 -2.10 1.52
CA VAL A 344 -8.21 -0.73 1.13
C VAL A 344 -6.70 -0.60 1.06
N ASP A 345 -6.17 -0.42 -0.15
CA ASP A 345 -4.75 -0.11 -0.36
C ASP A 345 -4.48 1.40 -0.28
N ARG A 346 -3.25 1.76 0.06
CA ARG A 346 -2.82 3.14 0.40
C ARG A 346 -3.69 3.76 1.50
N TYR A 347 -4.06 2.96 2.49
CA TYR A 347 -5.01 3.31 3.54
C TYR A 347 -4.73 4.64 4.26
N ASN A 348 -3.45 4.98 4.44
CA ASN A 348 -3.03 6.23 5.05
C ASN A 348 -3.34 7.50 4.22
N ALA A 349 -3.70 7.37 2.93
CA ALA A 349 -4.27 8.48 2.15
C ALA A 349 -5.56 9.02 2.77
N LEU A 350 -6.31 8.17 3.48
CA LEU A 350 -7.55 8.57 4.15
C LEU A 350 -7.32 9.47 5.37
N TYR A 351 -6.07 9.71 5.75
CA TYR A 351 -5.67 10.48 6.94
C TYR A 351 -4.87 11.75 6.59
N THR A 352 -4.64 12.02 5.31
CA THR A 352 -4.01 13.26 4.82
C THR A 352 -5.04 14.33 4.48
N ASP A 353 -4.55 15.54 4.24
CA ASP A 353 -5.30 16.54 3.49
C ASP A 353 -5.56 16.04 2.07
N SER A 354 -6.77 16.27 1.56
CA SER A 354 -7.13 15.99 0.18
C SER A 354 -6.60 17.10 -0.75
N GLN A 355 -6.64 16.87 -2.07
CA GLN A 355 -6.36 17.92 -3.05
C GLN A 355 -7.53 18.88 -3.26
N TYR A 356 -8.69 18.57 -2.69
CA TYR A 356 -9.82 19.48 -2.66
C TYR A 356 -9.53 20.63 -1.70
N GLY A 357 -10.12 21.79 -1.97
CA GLY A 357 -9.82 22.94 -1.14
C GLY A 357 -10.95 23.94 -1.11
N GLN A 358 -11.36 24.26 0.10
CA GLN A 358 -12.42 25.20 0.39
C GLN A 358 -11.89 26.63 0.36
N THR A 359 -12.55 27.49 -0.41
CA THR A 359 -12.26 28.94 -0.41
C THR A 359 -12.79 29.54 0.89
N MET A 360 -11.89 30.03 1.74
CA MET A 360 -12.24 30.71 3.00
C MET A 360 -12.40 32.21 2.78
N SER A 361 -11.55 32.79 1.95
CA SER A 361 -11.63 34.18 1.49
C SER A 361 -10.99 34.29 0.11
N VAL A 362 -11.08 35.45 -0.51
CA VAL A 362 -10.49 35.73 -1.84
C VAL A 362 -9.01 35.33 -1.94
N HIS A 363 -8.26 35.39 -0.82
CA HIS A 363 -6.82 35.13 -0.79
C HIS A 363 -6.44 33.87 0.00
N LYS A 364 -7.41 33.15 0.56
CA LYS A 364 -7.14 32.02 1.46
C LYS A 364 -7.97 30.80 1.05
N ARG A 365 -7.26 29.72 0.71
CA ARG A 365 -7.82 28.39 0.49
C ARG A 365 -7.32 27.46 1.57
N ARG A 366 -8.22 26.65 2.14
CA ARG A 366 -7.90 25.57 3.08
C ARG A 366 -8.05 24.26 2.33
N LEU A 367 -7.10 23.33 2.46
CA LEU A 367 -7.30 21.97 1.94
C LEU A 367 -8.34 21.26 2.81
N VAL A 368 -9.26 20.56 2.15
CA VAL A 368 -10.28 19.78 2.85
C VAL A 368 -9.60 18.50 3.37
N PRO A 369 -9.61 18.21 4.66
CA PRO A 369 -9.02 16.96 5.17
C PRO A 369 -9.84 15.76 4.72
N ALA A 370 -9.21 14.61 4.51
CA ALA A 370 -9.91 13.39 4.09
C ALA A 370 -11.00 12.95 5.09
N SER A 371 -10.90 13.32 6.37
CA SER A 371 -11.94 13.10 7.39
C SER A 371 -13.24 13.86 7.13
N GLU A 372 -13.20 14.96 6.38
CA GLU A 372 -14.37 15.76 6.01
C GLU A 372 -15.03 15.25 4.72
N LEU A 373 -14.39 14.33 3.99
CA LEU A 373 -14.98 13.67 2.82
C LEU A 373 -15.80 12.47 3.28
N ARG A 374 -17.11 12.45 2.99
CA ARG A 374 -18.04 11.45 3.53
C ARG A 374 -17.64 10.03 3.17
N LEU A 375 -17.28 9.80 1.90
CA LEU A 375 -16.89 8.48 1.40
C LEU A 375 -15.52 8.03 1.93
N ALA A 376 -14.53 8.93 1.97
CA ALA A 376 -13.20 8.61 2.51
C ALA A 376 -13.28 8.27 4.01
N ARG A 377 -14.10 9.02 4.77
CA ARG A 377 -14.39 8.72 6.18
C ARG A 377 -15.04 7.36 6.35
N ALA A 378 -16.03 7.01 5.51
CA ALA A 378 -16.67 5.70 5.55
C ALA A 378 -15.66 4.57 5.27
N LEU A 379 -14.70 4.77 4.37
CA LEU A 379 -13.67 3.76 4.08
C LEU A 379 -12.52 3.71 5.08
N ARG A 380 -12.58 4.43 6.20
CA ARG A 380 -11.69 4.18 7.35
C ARG A 380 -12.12 2.93 8.12
N VAL A 381 -12.08 1.80 7.43
CA VAL A 381 -12.61 0.50 7.87
C VAL A 381 -11.96 -0.04 9.15
N LEU A 382 -10.70 0.29 9.42
CA LEU A 382 -9.99 -0.14 10.62
C LEU A 382 -10.29 0.71 11.86
N GLU A 383 -11.00 1.84 11.75
CA GLU A 383 -11.49 2.62 12.91
C GLU A 383 -12.80 2.04 13.48
N ARG A 384 -13.50 1.20 12.70
CA ARG A 384 -14.85 0.69 12.97
C ARG A 384 -14.78 -0.80 13.30
N PRO A 385 -15.81 -1.44 13.88
CA PRO A 385 -15.84 -2.90 14.00
C PRO A 385 -15.83 -3.57 12.63
N ALA A 386 -15.35 -4.82 12.56
CA ALA A 386 -15.40 -5.64 11.36
C ALA A 386 -16.84 -5.91 10.89
N PRO A 387 -17.05 -6.31 9.62
CA PRO A 387 -18.36 -6.73 9.10
C PRO A 387 -18.94 -7.87 9.94
N ALA A 388 -20.27 -7.98 10.03
CA ALA A 388 -20.94 -9.01 10.83
C ALA A 388 -20.47 -10.43 10.49
N LEU A 389 -20.26 -10.71 9.20
CA LEU A 389 -19.60 -11.90 8.68
C LEU A 389 -18.52 -11.49 7.67
N GLY A 390 -17.25 -11.46 8.09
CA GLY A 390 -16.19 -11.00 7.21
C GLY A 390 -14.97 -10.36 7.88
N LEU A 391 -14.21 -9.65 7.06
CA LEU A 391 -12.89 -9.08 7.38
C LEU A 391 -12.75 -7.65 6.84
N HIS A 392 -12.16 -6.77 7.65
CA HIS A 392 -11.55 -5.53 7.16
C HIS A 392 -10.03 -5.74 7.00
N VAL A 393 -9.49 -5.37 5.85
CA VAL A 393 -8.04 -5.42 5.63
C VAL A 393 -7.57 -4.15 4.94
N ALA A 394 -6.45 -3.59 5.39
CA ALA A 394 -5.90 -2.40 4.76
C ALA A 394 -4.38 -2.44 4.69
N ALA A 395 -3.81 -1.72 3.73
CA ALA A 395 -2.36 -1.59 3.57
C ALA A 395 -2.00 -0.10 3.44
N PRO A 396 -1.09 0.46 4.26
CA PRO A 396 -0.60 1.81 4.08
C PRO A 396 0.45 1.86 2.96
N ALA A 397 0.52 3.00 2.27
CA ALA A 397 1.56 3.28 1.29
C ALA A 397 2.61 4.22 1.88
N ARG A 398 3.87 4.07 1.46
CA ARG A 398 4.97 4.92 1.92
C ARG A 398 5.67 5.51 0.68
N HIS A 399 5.28 6.70 0.26
CA HIS A 399 5.88 7.47 -0.84
C HIS A 399 5.65 8.97 -0.65
N ASP A 400 6.26 9.79 -1.50
CA ASP A 400 6.44 11.24 -1.31
C ASP A 400 5.16 12.06 -1.03
N ARG A 401 3.99 11.58 -1.45
CA ARG A 401 2.70 12.27 -1.25
C ARG A 401 2.06 11.98 0.10
N ILE A 402 2.40 10.86 0.73
CA ILE A 402 1.78 10.41 1.97
C ILE A 402 2.86 10.23 3.03
N SER A 403 2.81 11.07 4.07
CA SER A 403 3.82 11.04 5.13
C SER A 403 3.84 9.70 5.85
N GLN A 404 5.05 9.21 6.12
CA GLN A 404 5.28 7.97 6.88
C GLN A 404 4.92 8.09 8.37
N ARG A 405 4.72 9.32 8.86
CA ARG A 405 4.47 9.61 10.29
C ARG A 405 3.02 9.91 10.60
N ILE A 406 2.12 9.65 9.65
CA ILE A 406 0.69 9.89 9.86
C ILE A 406 0.17 8.81 10.81
N ALA A 407 -0.31 9.25 11.96
CA ALA A 407 -0.99 8.38 12.88
C ALA A 407 -2.33 7.97 12.28
N MET A 408 -2.50 6.66 12.06
CA MET A 408 -3.79 6.08 11.72
C MET A 408 -4.46 5.66 13.02
N THR A 409 -5.71 6.04 13.19
CA THR A 409 -6.52 5.54 14.30
C THR A 409 -6.94 4.11 13.95
N LEU A 410 -6.69 3.17 14.86
CA LEU A 410 -7.04 1.77 14.68
C LEU A 410 -7.96 1.34 15.81
N ASN A 411 -8.92 0.48 15.51
CA ASN A 411 -9.69 -0.27 16.49
C ASN A 411 -8.71 -1.11 17.33
N PRO A 412 -8.87 -1.20 18.66
CA PRO A 412 -8.08 -2.09 19.52
C PRO A 412 -8.00 -3.55 19.03
N ASP A 413 -9.05 -4.03 18.34
CA ASP A 413 -9.11 -5.39 17.81
C ASP A 413 -8.36 -5.56 16.48
N CYS A 414 -7.78 -4.48 15.94
CA CYS A 414 -7.00 -4.51 14.71
C CYS A 414 -5.63 -5.16 14.93
N THR A 415 -5.40 -6.26 14.22
CA THR A 415 -4.10 -6.93 14.19
C THR A 415 -3.21 -6.30 13.12
N VAL A 416 -2.03 -5.85 13.52
CA VAL A 416 -1.02 -5.33 12.59
C VAL A 416 -0.10 -6.48 12.19
N VAL A 417 -0.04 -6.77 10.89
CA VAL A 417 0.82 -7.81 10.32
C VAL A 417 1.95 -7.15 9.55
N GLU A 418 3.19 -7.46 9.92
CA GLU A 418 4.36 -6.99 9.19
C GLU A 418 4.58 -7.84 7.93
N VAL A 419 4.55 -7.20 6.77
CA VAL A 419 4.90 -7.79 5.48
C VAL A 419 6.40 -7.61 5.28
N PRO A 420 7.19 -8.71 5.36
CA PRO A 420 8.63 -8.61 5.25
C PRO A 420 9.04 -8.32 3.80
N ARG A 421 10.25 -7.80 3.64
CA ARG A 421 10.96 -7.80 2.35
C ARG A 421 11.26 -9.24 1.93
N PHE A 422 11.76 -9.43 0.70
CA PHE A 422 12.18 -10.76 0.25
C PHE A 422 13.27 -11.29 1.16
N ALA A 423 13.04 -12.47 1.74
CA ALA A 423 14.08 -13.26 2.37
C ALA A 423 15.14 -13.68 1.33
N PRO A 424 16.35 -14.11 1.73
CA PRO A 424 17.38 -14.56 0.79
C PRO A 424 16.87 -15.63 -0.18
N VAL A 425 16.04 -16.56 0.28
CA VAL A 425 15.49 -17.62 -0.58
C VAL A 425 14.44 -17.08 -1.56
N GLU A 426 13.54 -16.18 -1.11
CA GLU A 426 12.61 -15.47 -2.00
C GLU A 426 13.38 -14.66 -3.05
N TRP A 427 14.48 -14.02 -2.66
CA TRP A 427 15.34 -13.25 -3.56
C TRP A 427 15.99 -14.11 -4.63
N GLY A 428 16.54 -15.26 -4.26
CA GLY A 428 17.12 -16.22 -5.20
C GLY A 428 16.11 -16.66 -6.25
N ASN A 429 14.90 -17.02 -5.81
CA ASN A 429 13.83 -17.43 -6.73
C ASN A 429 13.36 -16.29 -7.64
N ALA A 430 13.33 -15.05 -7.13
CA ALA A 430 13.00 -13.88 -7.95
C ALA A 430 14.06 -13.64 -9.04
N LEU A 431 15.35 -13.81 -8.72
CA LEU A 431 16.43 -13.71 -9.71
C LEU A 431 16.36 -14.83 -10.76
N ASP A 432 16.06 -16.07 -10.34
CA ASP A 432 15.85 -17.19 -11.26
C ASP A 432 14.69 -16.89 -12.24
N TRP A 433 13.59 -16.34 -11.72
CA TRP A 433 12.44 -15.94 -12.52
C TRP A 433 12.75 -14.79 -13.49
N TYR A 434 13.50 -13.79 -13.04
CA TYR A 434 13.88 -12.65 -13.88
C TYR A 434 14.89 -13.03 -14.96
N ASP A 435 15.78 -13.97 -14.71
CA ASP A 435 16.64 -14.57 -15.75
C ASP A 435 15.81 -15.30 -16.80
N ALA A 436 14.88 -16.14 -16.35
CA ALA A 436 14.07 -16.95 -17.25
C ALA A 436 13.05 -16.13 -18.07
N THR A 437 12.66 -14.95 -17.57
CA THR A 437 11.82 -13.98 -18.30
C THR A 437 12.64 -12.96 -19.11
N ALA A 438 13.98 -13.13 -19.18
CA ALA A 438 14.90 -12.22 -19.85
C ALA A 438 14.84 -10.76 -19.36
N LEU A 439 14.37 -10.55 -18.12
CA LEU A 439 14.43 -9.26 -17.44
C LEU A 439 15.84 -8.98 -16.91
N LEU A 440 16.59 -10.03 -16.58
CA LEU A 440 17.99 -9.97 -16.15
C LEU A 440 18.82 -10.96 -16.98
N ASP A 441 20.07 -10.63 -17.26
CA ASP A 441 21.09 -11.61 -17.67
C ASP A 441 21.89 -12.00 -16.41
N GLN A 442 21.81 -13.26 -15.99
CA GLN A 442 22.53 -13.74 -14.80
C GLN A 442 24.06 -13.60 -14.86
N SER A 443 24.66 -13.40 -16.03
CA SER A 443 26.08 -13.08 -16.10
C SER A 443 26.41 -11.72 -15.46
N ASP A 444 25.39 -10.86 -15.29
CA ASP A 444 25.56 -9.50 -14.82
C ASP A 444 25.50 -9.32 -13.30
N MET A 445 24.98 -10.27 -12.50
CA MET A 445 24.75 -10.01 -11.06
C MET A 445 25.20 -11.10 -10.10
N ASP A 446 26.07 -10.71 -9.16
CA ASP A 446 26.22 -11.42 -7.91
C ASP A 446 24.90 -11.27 -7.11
N ALA A 447 24.14 -12.37 -7.01
CA ALA A 447 22.88 -12.45 -6.27
C ALA A 447 23.01 -11.92 -4.83
N LEU A 448 24.20 -12.09 -4.24
CA LEU A 448 24.51 -11.56 -2.92
C LEU A 448 24.65 -10.03 -2.96
N LEU A 449 25.32 -9.48 -3.97
CA LEU A 449 25.49 -8.03 -4.13
C LEU A 449 24.15 -7.33 -4.36
N THR A 450 23.29 -7.85 -5.25
CA THR A 450 21.94 -7.29 -5.45
C THR A 450 21.14 -7.30 -4.15
N TYR A 451 21.18 -8.42 -3.42
CA TYR A 451 20.50 -8.55 -2.15
C TYR A 451 21.05 -7.55 -1.12
N MET A 452 22.36 -7.37 -1.03
CA MET A 452 22.98 -6.40 -0.12
C MET A 452 22.61 -4.95 -0.46
N MET A 453 22.53 -4.61 -1.75
CA MET A 453 22.18 -3.26 -2.21
C MET A 453 20.71 -2.93 -1.97
N CYS A 454 19.81 -3.85 -2.33
CA CYS A 454 18.36 -3.63 -2.26
C CYS A 454 17.77 -4.07 -0.91
N GLN A 455 18.52 -4.82 -0.12
CA GLN A 455 18.09 -5.39 1.17
C GLN A 455 16.74 -6.13 1.07
N GLY A 456 16.57 -6.96 0.02
CA GLY A 456 15.32 -7.70 -0.22
C GLY A 456 14.15 -6.86 -0.77
N ASN A 457 14.36 -5.60 -1.15
CA ASN A 457 13.30 -4.77 -1.71
C ASN A 457 12.99 -5.16 -3.16
N ALA A 458 11.86 -5.84 -3.38
CA ALA A 458 11.44 -6.33 -4.70
C ALA A 458 11.25 -5.20 -5.73
N ARG A 459 10.82 -4.02 -5.29
CA ARG A 459 10.67 -2.86 -6.18
C ARG A 459 12.02 -2.32 -6.63
N GLU A 460 12.97 -2.22 -5.72
CA GLU A 460 14.34 -1.80 -6.06
C GLU A 460 15.01 -2.83 -6.96
N LEU A 461 14.79 -4.14 -6.74
CA LEU A 461 15.32 -5.19 -7.62
C LEU A 461 14.97 -4.94 -9.08
N ARG A 462 13.68 -4.75 -9.38
CA ARG A 462 13.19 -4.46 -10.74
C ARG A 462 13.77 -3.16 -11.32
N GLN A 463 13.87 -2.11 -10.50
CA GLN A 463 14.42 -0.83 -10.94
C GLN A 463 15.93 -0.89 -11.19
N THR A 464 16.65 -1.70 -10.42
CA THR A 464 18.09 -1.89 -10.59
C THR A 464 18.42 -2.83 -11.74
N ALA A 465 17.51 -3.73 -12.13
CA ALA A 465 17.72 -4.66 -13.22
C ALA A 465 18.19 -3.96 -14.51
N ASP A 466 17.56 -2.85 -14.87
CA ASP A 466 17.94 -2.04 -16.04
C ASP A 466 19.30 -1.34 -15.87
N GLY A 467 19.66 -0.94 -14.66
CA GLY A 467 20.88 -0.16 -14.37
C GLY A 467 22.14 -1.00 -14.16
N LEU A 468 21.97 -2.28 -13.82
CA LEU A 468 23.06 -3.19 -13.46
C LEU A 468 23.82 -3.74 -14.67
N THR A 469 23.16 -3.85 -15.83
CA THR A 469 23.79 -4.13 -17.13
C THR A 469 24.91 -3.13 -17.48
N PHE A 470 24.92 -1.93 -16.89
CA PHE A 470 25.92 -0.90 -17.18
C PHE A 470 27.27 -1.12 -16.46
N GLN A 471 27.30 -1.79 -15.30
CA GLN A 471 28.51 -1.83 -14.45
C GLN A 471 29.60 -2.80 -14.94
N HIS A 472 29.26 -3.86 -15.67
CA HIS A 472 30.27 -4.77 -16.24
C HIS A 472 31.18 -4.13 -17.27
N SER A 473 30.76 -3.02 -17.89
CA SER A 473 31.62 -2.24 -18.79
C SER A 473 32.82 -1.59 -18.08
N THR A 474 32.77 -1.41 -16.74
CA THR A 474 33.87 -0.81 -15.97
C THR A 474 34.90 -1.80 -15.44
N VAL A 475 34.56 -3.10 -15.35
CA VAL A 475 35.56 -4.13 -15.01
C VAL A 475 36.55 -4.36 -16.16
N GLN A 476 36.17 -4.05 -17.41
CA GLN A 476 37.08 -4.02 -18.55
C GLN A 476 38.16 -2.91 -18.49
N TYR A 477 38.09 -1.97 -17.52
CA TYR A 477 39.13 -0.94 -17.36
C TYR A 477 40.38 -1.44 -16.62
N HIS A 478 40.36 -2.62 -16.00
CA HIS A 478 41.52 -3.15 -15.29
C HIS A 478 42.48 -3.98 -16.15
N ASP A 479 42.15 -4.25 -17.41
CA ASP A 479 42.98 -5.07 -18.31
C ASP A 479 43.80 -4.24 -19.33
N ARG A 480 44.00 -2.94 -19.05
CA ARG A 480 44.85 -2.03 -19.85
C ARG A 480 46.02 -1.43 -19.05
N ARG A 481 46.69 -2.23 -18.22
CA ARG A 481 47.97 -1.83 -17.63
C ARG A 481 49.06 -2.86 -17.85
#